data_AF-A0A452QH96-F1
#
_entry.id   AF-A0A452QH96-F1
#
_cell.length_a   1.000
_cell.length_b   1.000
_cell.length_c   1.000
_cell.angle_alpha   90.00
_cell.angle_beta   90.00
_cell.angle_gamma   90.00
#
_symmetry.space_group_name_H-M   'P 1'
#
loop_
_entity.id
_entity.type
_entity.pdbx_description
1 polymer ?
#
loop_
_entity_poly.entity_id
_entity_poly.type
_entity_poly.pdbx_seq_one_letter_code
_entity_poly.pdbx_strand_id
1 'polypeptide(L)'
;RQTLHLRRWVLGACGMHPDHQEALKKNRVVLAKQLLLSELLEHLLEKDIITLEMREHIQAKVGSFSQNVELLNLLPKRGPQAFDAFCVALRETKQGHLEDLLLTTLSGLQHALPPLSCDYDLSLSFPMCESCPPHKQPRLSPAPSCFVSQKVSTDWLSSVGISLY
;
A
#
# COMPACT_ATOMS: atom_id res chain seq x y z
N ARG A 1 -41.30 -17.70 0.07
CA ARG A 1 -40.48 -16.64 0.70
C ARG A 1 -39.07 -17.19 0.85
N GLN A 2 -38.22 -16.99 -0.16
CA GLN A 2 -36.87 -17.57 -0.21
C GLN A 2 -35.92 -16.62 0.51
N THR A 3 -35.59 -16.94 1.76
CA THR A 3 -34.50 -16.32 2.50
C THR A 3 -33.19 -16.89 1.99
N LEU A 4 -32.64 -16.24 0.95
CA LEU A 4 -31.24 -16.39 0.62
C LEU A 4 -30.46 -15.79 1.80
N HIS A 5 -30.00 -16.66 2.69
CA HIS A 5 -28.86 -16.38 3.56
C HIS A 5 -27.69 -16.08 2.64
N LEU A 6 -27.53 -14.81 2.29
CA LEU A 6 -26.34 -14.29 1.64
C LEU A 6 -25.21 -14.57 2.62
N ARG A 7 -24.54 -15.69 2.35
CA ARG A 7 -23.37 -16.17 3.06
C ARG A 7 -22.45 -14.98 3.21
N ARG A 8 -22.29 -14.56 4.46
CA ARG A 8 -21.19 -13.78 5.03
C ARG A 8 -20.10 -13.51 3.99
N TRP A 9 -20.22 -12.39 3.28
CA TRP A 9 -19.09 -11.81 2.57
C TRP A 9 -18.19 -11.28 3.68
N VAL A 10 -17.22 -12.10 4.08
CA VAL A 10 -16.00 -11.55 4.66
C VAL A 10 -15.45 -10.67 3.54
N LEU A 11 -15.73 -9.38 3.61
CA LEU A 11 -15.04 -8.33 2.86
C LEU A 11 -13.58 -8.37 3.33
N GLY A 12 -12.84 -9.38 2.85
CA GLY A 12 -11.39 -9.33 2.82
C GLY A 12 -11.07 -8.07 2.06
N ALA A 13 -10.34 -7.15 2.69
CA ALA A 13 -10.07 -5.84 2.15
C ALA A 13 -9.50 -5.98 0.73
N CYS A 14 -10.31 -5.75 -0.30
CA CYS A 14 -9.87 -5.81 -1.70
C CYS A 14 -9.05 -4.57 -2.09
N GLY A 15 -8.40 -3.94 -1.11
CA GLY A 15 -7.65 -2.69 -1.26
C GLY A 15 -6.20 -2.91 -1.68
N MET A 16 -5.53 -1.81 -1.96
CA MET A 16 -4.09 -1.77 -2.26
C MET A 16 -3.25 -2.34 -1.10
N HIS A 17 -2.09 -2.94 -1.40
CA HIS A 17 -1.15 -3.47 -0.38
C HIS A 17 -0.76 -2.39 0.66
N PRO A 18 -0.68 -2.70 1.97
CA PRO A 18 -0.40 -1.71 3.02
C PRO A 18 0.91 -0.94 2.79
N ASP A 19 1.97 -1.60 2.33
CA ASP A 19 3.25 -0.91 2.06
C ASP A 19 3.12 0.08 0.91
N HIS A 20 2.34 -0.25 -0.12
CA HIS A 20 2.04 0.64 -1.24
C HIS A 20 1.24 1.86 -0.76
N GLN A 21 0.28 1.65 0.15
CA GLN A 21 -0.46 2.76 0.76
C GLN A 21 0.45 3.66 1.60
N GLU A 22 1.35 3.07 2.39
CA GLU A 22 2.27 3.81 3.24
C GLU A 22 3.28 4.61 2.39
N ALA A 23 3.78 4.05 1.29
CA ALA A 23 4.63 4.77 0.34
C ALA A 23 3.93 5.98 -0.29
N LEU A 24 2.67 5.82 -0.71
CA LEU A 24 1.85 6.93 -1.21
C LEU A 24 1.62 7.99 -0.12
N LYS A 25 1.39 7.57 1.13
CA LYS A 25 1.16 8.46 2.27
C LYS A 25 2.40 9.26 2.65
N LYS A 26 3.57 8.61 2.73
CA LYS A 26 4.85 9.26 3.06
C LYS A 26 5.25 10.30 2.00
N ASN A 27 5.03 9.97 0.72
CA ASN A 27 5.38 10.84 -0.40
C ASN A 27 4.25 11.79 -0.82
N ARG A 28 3.13 11.82 -0.07
CA ARG A 28 1.88 12.47 -0.48
C ARG A 28 2.04 13.92 -0.90
N VAL A 29 2.81 14.72 -0.15
CA VAL A 29 3.01 16.14 -0.44
C VAL A 29 3.84 16.36 -1.71
N VAL A 30 4.87 15.53 -1.91
CA VAL A 30 5.74 15.60 -3.09
C VAL A 30 4.95 15.23 -4.33
N LEU A 31 4.24 14.10 -4.28
CA LEU A 31 3.34 13.64 -5.33
C LEU A 31 2.29 14.72 -5.65
N ALA A 32 1.62 15.26 -4.65
CA ALA A 32 0.57 16.26 -4.87
C ALA A 32 1.08 17.54 -5.55
N LYS A 33 2.36 17.90 -5.39
CA LYS A 33 2.96 19.09 -6.02
C LYS A 33 3.49 18.84 -7.43
N GLN A 34 4.05 17.65 -7.68
CA GLN A 34 4.79 17.36 -8.92
C GLN A 34 3.99 16.58 -9.94
N LEU A 35 2.89 15.93 -9.52
CA LEU A 35 2.09 15.07 -10.38
C LEU A 35 1.31 15.89 -11.42
N LEU A 36 1.50 15.54 -12.69
CA LEU A 36 0.75 16.08 -13.82
C LEU A 36 -0.49 15.23 -14.07
N LEU A 37 -1.64 15.75 -13.62
CA LEU A 37 -2.88 14.98 -13.55
C LEU A 37 -3.54 14.75 -14.92
N SER A 38 -3.40 15.68 -15.86
CA SER A 38 -4.12 15.66 -17.15
C SER A 38 -3.87 14.40 -17.96
N GLU A 39 -2.60 14.09 -18.24
CA GLU A 39 -2.18 12.92 -19.01
C GLU A 39 -2.30 11.64 -18.17
N LEU A 40 -2.03 11.74 -16.87
CA LEU A 40 -2.07 10.58 -15.98
C LEU A 40 -3.49 10.00 -15.84
N LEU A 41 -4.52 10.84 -15.77
CA LEU A 41 -5.91 10.39 -15.70
C LEU A 41 -6.34 9.63 -16.94
N GLU A 42 -5.80 9.96 -18.11
CA GLU A 42 -6.13 9.28 -19.36
C GLU A 42 -5.57 7.84 -19.36
N HIS A 43 -4.32 7.66 -18.94
CA HIS A 43 -3.74 6.33 -18.75
C HIS A 43 -4.46 5.52 -17.67
N LEU A 44 -4.86 6.14 -16.56
CA LEU A 44 -5.59 5.44 -15.49
C LEU A 44 -7.02 5.05 -15.89
N LEU A 45 -7.66 5.82 -16.78
CA LEU A 45 -8.94 5.45 -17.39
C LEU A 45 -8.76 4.27 -18.34
N GLU A 46 -7.73 4.27 -19.18
CA GLU A 46 -7.43 3.18 -20.11
C GLU A 46 -7.17 1.85 -19.39
N LYS A 47 -6.58 1.91 -18.19
CA LYS A 47 -6.34 0.74 -17.32
C LYS A 47 -7.54 0.36 -16.43
N ASP A 48 -8.69 1.02 -16.59
CA ASP A 48 -9.90 0.85 -15.77
C ASP A 48 -9.64 0.97 -14.24
N ILE A 49 -8.57 1.68 -13.85
CA ILE A 49 -8.25 1.93 -12.43
C ILE A 49 -9.16 3.00 -11.86
N ILE A 50 -9.50 3.99 -12.68
CA ILE A 50 -10.47 5.03 -12.35
C ILE A 50 -11.58 5.02 -13.41
N THR A 51 -12.77 5.46 -13.02
CA THR A 51 -13.91 5.65 -13.93
C THR A 51 -14.01 7.09 -14.38
N LEU A 52 -14.76 7.34 -15.46
CA LEU A 52 -14.99 8.70 -15.97
C LEU A 52 -15.63 9.61 -14.90
N GLU A 53 -16.61 9.09 -14.15
CA GLU A 53 -17.26 9.80 -13.05
C GLU A 53 -16.25 10.26 -11.98
N MET A 54 -15.26 9.43 -11.65
CA MET A 54 -14.22 9.84 -10.71
C MET A 54 -13.31 10.91 -11.27
N ARG A 55 -12.96 10.81 -12.56
CA ARG A 55 -12.16 11.84 -13.23
C ARG A 55 -12.85 13.18 -13.14
N GLU A 56 -14.15 13.23 -13.42
CA GLU A 56 -14.97 14.44 -13.29
C GLU A 56 -14.98 14.94 -11.84
N HIS A 57 -15.15 14.05 -10.86
CA HIS A 57 -15.12 14.41 -9.45
C HIS A 57 -13.76 14.99 -9.00
N ILE A 58 -12.67 14.42 -9.49
CA ILE A 58 -11.31 14.91 -9.23
C ILE A 58 -11.15 16.28 -9.89
N GLN A 59 -11.49 16.44 -11.17
CA GLN A 59 -11.34 17.69 -11.91
C GLN A 59 -12.22 18.82 -11.36
N ALA A 60 -13.36 18.49 -10.73
CA ALA A 60 -14.22 19.45 -10.06
C ALA A 60 -13.55 20.13 -8.85
N LYS A 61 -12.45 19.58 -8.31
CA LYS A 61 -11.68 20.24 -7.25
C LYS A 61 -10.93 21.45 -7.80
N VAL A 62 -10.93 22.53 -7.04
CA VAL A 62 -10.22 23.76 -7.39
C VAL A 62 -8.72 23.60 -7.11
N GLY A 63 -7.92 23.74 -8.16
CA GLY A 63 -6.45 23.73 -8.09
C GLY A 63 -5.81 22.35 -8.24
N SER A 64 -4.71 22.28 -9.00
CA SER A 64 -4.01 21.04 -9.34
C SER A 64 -3.60 20.22 -8.11
N PHE A 65 -3.12 20.88 -7.05
CA PHE A 65 -2.76 20.21 -5.80
C PHE A 65 -3.94 19.45 -5.18
N SER A 66 -5.12 20.08 -5.11
CA SER A 66 -6.32 19.47 -4.53
C SER A 66 -6.80 18.28 -5.37
N GLN A 67 -6.74 18.42 -6.69
CA GLN A 67 -7.05 17.35 -7.63
C GLN A 67 -6.10 16.14 -7.44
N ASN A 68 -4.79 16.40 -7.35
CA ASN A 68 -3.78 15.37 -7.12
C ASN A 68 -4.00 14.64 -5.80
N VAL A 69 -4.31 15.38 -4.73
CA VAL A 69 -4.63 14.85 -3.40
C VAL A 69 -5.87 13.95 -3.43
N GLU A 70 -6.89 14.31 -4.20
CA GLU A 70 -8.11 13.51 -4.38
C GLU A 70 -7.80 12.20 -5.12
N LEU A 71 -7.03 12.25 -6.21
CA LEU A 71 -6.58 11.05 -6.92
C LEU A 71 -5.83 10.09 -5.97
N LEU A 72 -4.87 10.61 -5.19
CA LEU A 72 -4.10 9.83 -4.22
C LEU A 72 -4.96 9.22 -3.10
N ASN A 73 -6.13 9.80 -2.79
CA ASN A 73 -7.10 9.23 -1.84
C ASN A 73 -7.93 8.09 -2.43
N LEU A 74 -8.12 8.10 -3.75
CA LEU A 74 -8.93 7.13 -4.46
C LEU A 74 -8.13 5.86 -4.76
N LEU A 75 -6.85 5.97 -5.09
CA LEU A 75 -5.99 4.83 -5.45
C LEU A 75 -6.03 3.66 -4.44
N PRO A 76 -5.88 3.86 -3.10
CA PRO A 76 -5.92 2.75 -2.14
C PRO A 76 -7.22 1.92 -2.17
N LYS A 77 -8.33 2.54 -2.61
CA LYS A 77 -9.67 1.93 -2.66
C LYS A 77 -9.93 1.15 -3.96
N ARG A 78 -9.07 1.29 -4.97
CA ARG A 78 -9.23 0.66 -6.30
C ARG A 78 -8.66 -0.74 -6.40
N GLY A 79 -7.91 -1.14 -5.38
CA GLY A 79 -7.45 -2.49 -5.19
C GLY A 79 -5.98 -2.72 -5.49
N PRO A 80 -5.53 -3.98 -5.50
CA PRO A 80 -4.11 -4.31 -5.48
C PRO A 80 -3.37 -3.84 -6.74
N GLN A 81 -4.02 -3.87 -7.91
CA GLN A 81 -3.42 -3.48 -9.19
C GLN A 81 -3.29 -1.96 -9.38
N ALA A 82 -3.98 -1.16 -8.55
CA ALA A 82 -4.01 0.29 -8.71
C ALA A 82 -2.63 0.93 -8.53
N PHE A 83 -1.78 0.35 -7.69
CA PHE A 83 -0.42 0.85 -7.47
C PHE A 83 0.46 0.61 -8.69
N ASP A 84 0.50 -0.63 -9.18
CA ASP A 84 1.33 -1.00 -10.32
C ASP A 84 0.92 -0.24 -11.58
N ALA A 85 -0.39 -0.12 -11.81
CA ALA A 85 -0.93 0.66 -12.92
C ALA A 85 -0.61 2.16 -12.78
N PHE A 86 -0.59 2.69 -11.55
CA PHE A 86 -0.15 4.07 -11.28
C PHE A 86 1.34 4.26 -11.58
N CYS A 87 2.21 3.34 -11.17
CA CYS A 87 3.63 3.36 -11.52
C CYS A 87 3.86 3.29 -13.04
N VAL A 88 3.13 2.42 -13.74
CA VAL A 88 3.15 2.36 -15.21
C VAL A 88 2.73 3.70 -15.80
N ALA A 89 1.62 4.29 -15.35
CA ALA A 89 1.15 5.57 -15.84
C ALA A 89 2.14 6.71 -15.57
N LEU A 90 2.86 6.71 -14.44
CA LEU A 90 3.94 7.66 -14.17
C LEU A 90 5.09 7.51 -15.18
N ARG A 91 5.46 6.29 -15.55
CA ARG A 91 6.49 6.06 -16.58
C ARG A 91 6.06 6.53 -17.95
N GLU A 92 4.84 6.20 -18.38
CA GLU A 92 4.30 6.60 -19.69
C GLU A 92 4.19 8.13 -19.82
N THR A 93 3.78 8.81 -18.75
CA THR A 93 3.69 10.28 -18.69
C THR A 93 5.03 10.98 -18.45
N LYS A 94 6.16 10.25 -18.55
CA LYS A 94 7.53 10.77 -18.33
C LYS A 94 7.77 11.33 -16.93
N GLN A 95 6.98 10.89 -15.95
CA GLN A 95 7.08 11.22 -14.53
C GLN A 95 7.81 10.10 -13.75
N GLY A 96 8.75 9.40 -14.38
CA GLY A 96 9.46 8.25 -13.80
C GLY A 96 10.19 8.55 -12.49
N HIS A 97 10.64 9.79 -12.28
CA HIS A 97 11.24 10.20 -11.00
C HIS A 97 10.29 10.04 -9.80
N LEU A 98 8.96 10.14 -10.01
CA LEU A 98 7.96 9.88 -8.97
C LEU A 98 7.76 8.38 -8.73
N GLU A 99 7.88 7.55 -9.78
CA GLU A 99 7.91 6.10 -9.66
C GLU A 99 9.14 5.67 -8.84
N ASP A 100 10.32 6.17 -9.18
CA ASP A 100 11.57 5.90 -8.47
C ASP A 100 11.49 6.30 -6.99
N LEU A 101 10.90 7.48 -6.70
CA LEU A 101 10.65 7.94 -5.34
C LEU A 101 9.77 6.94 -4.56
N LEU A 102 8.70 6.44 -5.18
CA LEU A 102 7.80 5.47 -4.56
C LEU A 102 8.49 4.13 -4.31
N LEU A 103 9.23 3.61 -5.28
CA LEU A 103 9.97 2.35 -5.18
C LEU A 103 11.09 2.43 -4.14
N THR A 104 11.77 3.58 -4.04
CA THR A 104 12.78 3.85 -3.02
C THR A 104 12.17 3.81 -1.63
N THR A 105 11.02 4.47 -1.44
CA THR A 105 10.31 4.44 -0.15
C THR A 105 9.83 3.03 0.18
N LEU A 106 9.31 2.27 -0.79
CA LEU A 106 8.89 0.88 -0.60
C LEU A 106 10.05 -0.03 -0.18
N SER A 107 11.21 0.13 -0.80
CA SER A 107 12.42 -0.60 -0.41
C SER A 107 12.82 -0.26 1.03
N GLY A 108 12.76 1.02 1.40
CA GLY A 108 13.01 1.46 2.77
C GLY A 108 12.03 0.90 3.80
N LEU A 109 10.77 0.64 3.43
CA LEU A 109 9.79 -0.01 4.29
C LEU A 109 10.12 -1.49 4.55
N GLN A 110 10.60 -2.20 3.53
CA GLN A 110 10.98 -3.61 3.63
C GLN A 110 12.24 -3.83 4.50
N HIS A 111 13.15 -2.85 4.52
CA HIS A 111 14.35 -2.88 5.37
C HIS A 111 14.12 -2.32 6.80
N ALA A 112 12.97 -1.72 7.08
CA ALA A 112 12.65 -1.14 8.39
C ALA A 112 12.09 -2.15 9.40
N LEU A 113 11.83 -3.40 8.99
CA LEU A 113 11.71 -4.49 9.95
C LEU A 113 13.11 -4.72 10.54
N PRO A 114 13.32 -4.51 11.86
CA PRO A 114 14.58 -4.93 12.46
C PRO A 114 14.74 -6.41 12.14
N PRO A 115 15.94 -6.89 11.78
CA PRO A 115 16.23 -8.29 11.92
C PRO A 115 15.85 -8.60 13.36
N LEU A 116 14.88 -9.49 13.57
CA LEU A 116 14.76 -10.14 14.85
C LEU A 116 16.10 -10.85 15.02
N SER A 117 17.02 -10.16 15.70
CA SER A 117 18.22 -10.73 16.27
C SER A 117 17.70 -11.83 17.16
N CYS A 118 17.66 -13.04 16.61
CA CYS A 118 17.67 -14.22 17.44
C CYS A 118 19.00 -14.14 18.18
N ASP A 119 18.91 -13.84 19.47
CA ASP A 119 20.01 -13.99 20.41
C ASP A 119 20.50 -15.44 20.32
N TYR A 120 21.53 -15.69 19.50
CA TYR A 120 22.33 -16.90 19.58
C TYR A 120 23.62 -16.55 20.31
N ASP A 121 23.51 -16.31 21.61
CA ASP A 121 24.67 -16.57 22.47
C ASP A 121 24.76 -18.09 22.67
N LEU A 122 25.54 -18.73 21.81
CA LEU A 122 26.05 -20.06 22.10
C LEU A 122 27.47 -20.20 21.54
N SER A 123 28.40 -19.48 22.14
CA SER A 123 29.74 -20.04 22.27
C SER A 123 29.66 -21.21 23.25
N LEU A 124 29.80 -22.44 22.76
CA LEU A 124 30.87 -23.37 23.17
C LEU A 124 30.67 -24.78 22.57
N SER A 125 31.66 -25.20 21.77
CA SER A 125 32.20 -26.57 21.67
C SER A 125 31.27 -27.69 21.13
N PHE A 126 31.57 -28.53 20.14
CA PHE A 126 32.72 -28.83 19.28
C PHE A 126 32.23 -29.95 18.29
N PRO A 127 33.06 -30.60 17.44
CA PRO A 127 32.82 -30.72 16.00
C PRO A 127 32.31 -32.10 15.50
N MET A 128 32.06 -32.13 14.18
CA MET A 128 32.16 -33.24 13.22
C MET A 128 30.84 -33.76 12.61
N CYS A 129 30.83 -33.71 11.27
CA CYS A 129 29.88 -34.35 10.35
C CYS A 129 29.79 -35.86 10.55
N GLU A 130 28.61 -36.44 10.33
CA GLU A 130 28.32 -37.46 9.29
C GLU A 130 26.90 -38.05 9.48
N SER A 131 26.27 -38.36 8.35
CA SER A 131 25.15 -39.31 8.17
C SER A 131 23.69 -38.85 8.42
N CYS A 132 22.95 -38.64 7.31
CA CYS A 132 21.49 -38.85 7.26
C CYS A 132 21.16 -40.37 7.30
N PRO A 133 19.99 -40.78 7.81
CA PRO A 133 18.85 -41.05 6.91
C PRO A 133 17.45 -40.66 7.48
N PRO A 134 16.40 -40.66 6.63
CA PRO A 134 15.10 -40.01 6.89
C PRO A 134 14.12 -40.94 7.61
N HIS A 135 13.09 -40.42 8.31
CA HIS A 135 11.73 -40.99 8.35
C HIS A 135 10.77 -40.31 9.36
N LYS A 136 9.57 -39.98 8.85
CA LYS A 136 8.22 -39.97 9.49
C LYS A 136 7.76 -38.74 10.30
N GLN A 137 6.60 -38.20 9.86
CA GLN A 137 5.83 -37.05 10.38
C GLN A 137 5.11 -37.35 11.71
N PRO A 138 4.59 -36.33 12.44
CA PRO A 138 3.14 -36.08 12.34
C PRO A 138 2.70 -34.60 12.44
N ARG A 139 1.47 -34.33 11.96
CA ARG A 139 0.76 -33.04 12.01
C ARG A 139 0.41 -32.60 13.43
N LEU A 140 0.39 -31.28 13.66
CA LEU A 140 -0.61 -30.60 14.53
C LEU A 140 -0.88 -29.16 14.02
N SER A 141 -2.13 -28.87 13.64
CA SER A 141 -2.75 -27.52 13.75
C SER A 141 -3.27 -27.37 15.19
N PRO A 142 -3.64 -26.18 15.74
CA PRO A 142 -4.09 -24.95 15.09
C PRO A 142 -3.45 -23.64 15.61
N ALA A 143 -3.78 -22.52 14.95
CA ALA A 143 -3.44 -21.16 15.38
C ALA A 143 -3.97 -20.80 16.78
N PRO A 144 -3.47 -19.70 17.35
CA PRO A 144 -4.40 -18.61 17.57
C PRO A 144 -3.90 -17.27 17.02
N SER A 145 -4.89 -16.46 16.64
CA SER A 145 -4.85 -15.06 16.26
C SER A 145 -3.98 -14.18 17.15
N CYS A 146 -3.07 -13.42 16.55
CA CYS A 146 -2.56 -12.18 17.15
C CYS A 146 -3.29 -11.00 16.52
N PHE A 147 -4.30 -10.53 17.26
CA PHE A 147 -4.88 -9.20 17.15
C PHE A 147 -3.75 -8.18 17.40
N VAL A 148 -3.39 -7.38 16.40
CA VAL A 148 -2.70 -6.11 16.66
C VAL A 148 -3.69 -5.00 16.33
N SER A 149 -4.35 -4.51 17.39
CA SER A 149 -4.95 -3.19 17.41
C SER A 149 -3.83 -2.17 17.19
N GLN A 150 -3.76 -1.56 16.00
CA GLN A 150 -3.11 -0.27 15.86
C GLN A 150 -4.18 0.81 15.89
N LYS A 151 -4.12 1.57 16.98
CA LYS A 151 -4.88 2.77 17.24
C LYS A 151 -4.69 3.73 16.07
N VAL A 152 -5.78 4.03 15.36
CA VAL A 152 -5.84 5.14 14.40
C VAL A 152 -5.46 6.40 15.16
N SER A 153 -4.26 6.91 14.90
CA SER A 153 -3.77 8.17 15.45
C SER A 153 -4.50 9.30 14.74
N THR A 154 -5.56 9.80 15.37
CA THR A 154 -6.31 10.98 14.99
C THR A 154 -5.50 12.24 15.29
N ASP A 155 -4.54 12.60 14.43
CA ASP A 155 -3.86 13.91 14.47
C ASP A 155 -3.39 14.33 13.07
N TRP A 156 -4.24 14.16 12.06
CA TRP A 156 -3.96 14.59 10.68
C TRP A 156 -4.64 15.91 10.27
N LEU A 157 -5.24 16.64 11.23
CA LEU A 157 -6.02 17.85 10.94
C LEU A 157 -5.58 19.12 11.72
N SER A 158 -4.35 19.18 12.24
CA SER A 158 -3.83 20.40 12.88
C SER A 158 -2.56 21.00 12.25
N SER A 159 -2.07 20.48 11.12
CA SER A 159 -0.82 20.97 10.50
C SER A 159 -1.01 21.73 9.18
N VAL A 160 -2.22 21.81 8.64
CA VAL A 160 -2.57 22.72 7.54
C VAL A 160 -3.21 23.96 8.13
N GLY A 161 -2.36 24.87 8.61
CA GLY A 161 -2.75 26.23 9.02
C GLY A 161 -3.29 27.02 7.82
N ILE A 162 -4.52 26.71 7.41
CA ILE A 162 -5.29 27.49 6.45
C ILE A 162 -6.15 28.43 7.28
N SER A 163 -5.64 29.65 7.47
CA SER A 163 -6.44 30.78 7.96
C SER A 163 -7.42 31.15 6.84
N LEU A 164 -8.69 30.78 7.01
CA LEU A 164 -9.79 31.33 6.22
C LEU A 164 -10.43 32.44 7.04
N TYR A 165 -10.22 33.68 6.55
CA TYR A 165 -10.76 34.97 7.00
C TYR A 165 -10.29 35.52 8.35
#